data_AF-A0A0C1UPA7-F1
#
_entry.id   AF-A0A0C1UPA7-F1
#
_cell.length_a   1.000
_cell.length_b   1.000
_cell.length_c   1.000
_cell.angle_alpha   90.00
_cell.angle_beta   90.00
_cell.angle_gamma   90.00
#
_symmetry.space_group_name_H-M   'P 1'
#
loop_
_entity.id
_entity.type
_entity.pdbx_description
1 polymer ?
#
loop_
_entity_poly.entity_id
_entity_poly.type
_entity_poly.pdbx_seq_one_letter_code
_entity_poly.pdbx_strand_id
1 'polypeptide(L)'
;MALVITSCSSRSISDPTQAKDCTELVEAGRVVAERVLERLEGQTLEELEAANPEEPLAPIDYLMRVEEFDNQATALGCGKDQLRLQACSMYVDLEIKASGDLAQDFLAPYLEACN
;
A
#
# COMPACT_ATOMS: atom_id res chain seq x y z
N MET A 1 -20.54 25.70 24.40
CA MET A 1 -19.20 25.18 24.07
C MET A 1 -19.37 24.25 22.89
N ALA A 2 -19.03 24.69 21.68
CA ALA A 2 -19.04 23.84 20.50
C ALA A 2 -17.64 23.26 20.34
N LEU A 3 -17.47 21.97 20.64
CA LEU A 3 -16.27 21.25 20.20
C LEU A 3 -16.42 21.06 18.69
N VAL A 4 -15.75 21.92 17.94
CA VAL A 4 -15.44 21.66 16.53
C VAL A 4 -14.35 20.59 16.55
N ILE A 5 -14.77 19.33 16.45
CA ILE A 5 -13.88 18.24 16.10
C ILE A 5 -13.58 18.45 14.63
N THR A 6 -12.56 19.25 14.31
CA THR A 6 -11.84 19.11 13.05
C THR A 6 -11.23 17.72 13.08
N SER A 7 -12.00 16.74 12.62
CA SER A 7 -11.45 15.55 12.01
C SER A 7 -10.52 16.06 10.91
N CYS A 8 -9.24 16.20 11.24
CA CYS A 8 -8.18 16.15 10.26
C CYS A 8 -8.15 14.71 9.72
N SER A 9 -9.20 14.29 9.00
CA SER A 9 -8.98 13.36 7.92
C SER A 9 -8.13 14.16 6.94
N SER A 10 -6.81 14.10 7.10
CA SER A 10 -5.93 14.08 5.94
C SER A 10 -6.64 13.14 4.98
N ARG A 11 -7.13 13.70 3.87
CA ARG A 11 -7.87 12.95 2.89
C ARG A 11 -6.82 12.03 2.28
N SER A 12 -6.60 10.89 2.91
CA SER A 12 -5.56 9.97 2.51
C SER A 12 -5.91 9.60 1.08
N ILE A 13 -5.09 10.09 0.15
CA ILE A 13 -5.29 9.86 -1.27
C ILE A 13 -5.09 8.36 -1.39
N SER A 14 -6.16 7.58 -1.42
CA SER A 14 -6.07 6.12 -1.61
C SER A 14 -6.25 5.72 -3.07
N ASP A 15 -6.48 6.73 -3.91
CA ASP A 15 -6.69 6.59 -5.33
C ASP A 15 -5.47 7.17 -6.06
N PRO A 16 -4.60 6.34 -6.66
CA PRO A 16 -3.40 6.81 -7.35
C PRO A 16 -3.75 7.81 -8.45
N THR A 17 -4.90 7.67 -9.12
CA THR A 17 -5.31 8.56 -10.22
C THR A 17 -5.55 10.02 -9.79
N GLN A 18 -5.73 10.26 -8.48
CA GLN A 18 -5.94 11.58 -7.91
C GLN A 18 -4.65 12.25 -7.41
N ALA A 19 -3.53 11.53 -7.37
CA ALA A 19 -2.25 12.07 -6.93
C ALA A 19 -1.77 13.16 -7.89
N LYS A 20 -1.34 14.31 -7.35
CA LYS A 20 -0.91 15.48 -8.13
C LYS A 20 0.61 15.58 -8.25
N ASP A 21 1.33 14.83 -7.42
CA ASP A 21 2.78 14.74 -7.45
C ASP A 21 3.24 13.36 -6.95
N CYS A 22 4.54 13.12 -7.04
CA CYS A 22 5.13 11.84 -6.65
C CYS A 22 4.98 11.54 -5.17
N THR A 23 4.85 12.55 -4.32
CA THR A 23 4.69 12.38 -2.87
C THR A 23 3.26 11.95 -2.56
N GLU A 24 2.25 12.60 -3.13
CA GLU A 24 0.86 12.16 -3.04
C GLU A 24 0.67 10.74 -3.60
N LEU A 25 1.44 10.36 -4.63
CA LEU A 25 1.41 9.01 -5.19
C LEU A 25 1.99 7.96 -4.23
N VAL A 26 3.09 8.28 -3.54
CA VAL A 26 3.66 7.39 -2.51
C VAL A 26 2.75 7.33 -1.28
N GLU A 27 2.10 8.42 -0.88
CA GLU A 27 1.07 8.40 0.17
C GLU A 27 -0.08 7.46 -0.19
N ALA A 28 -0.50 7.46 -1.45
CA ALA A 28 -1.51 6.51 -1.93
C ALA A 28 -1.06 5.06 -1.87
N GLY A 29 0.19 4.81 -2.26
CA GLY A 29 0.80 3.48 -2.15
C GLY A 29 0.84 3.01 -0.69
N ARG A 30 1.14 3.91 0.26
CA ARG A 30 1.13 3.59 1.70
C ARG A 30 -0.25 3.12 2.15
N VAL A 31 -1.30 3.85 1.78
CA VAL A 31 -2.68 3.51 2.20
C VAL A 31 -3.11 2.18 1.61
N VAL A 32 -2.71 1.88 0.37
CA VAL A 32 -2.95 0.58 -0.25
C VAL A 32 -2.19 -0.52 0.48
N ALA A 33 -0.91 -0.32 0.78
CA ALA A 33 -0.11 -1.27 1.54
C ALA A 33 -0.72 -1.55 2.93
N GLU A 34 -1.16 -0.52 3.65
CA GLU A 34 -1.86 -0.68 4.94
C GLU A 34 -3.12 -1.53 4.80
N ARG A 35 -3.95 -1.31 3.77
CA ARG A 35 -5.15 -2.13 3.51
C ARG A 35 -4.82 -3.58 3.15
N VAL A 36 -3.72 -3.80 2.43
CA VAL A 36 -3.26 -5.16 2.14
C VAL A 36 -2.84 -5.86 3.43
N LEU A 37 -2.08 -5.19 4.30
CA LEU A 37 -1.69 -5.75 5.59
C LEU A 37 -2.91 -6.08 6.47
N GLU A 38 -3.89 -5.17 6.54
CA GLU A 38 -5.16 -5.43 7.24
C GLU A 38 -5.92 -6.62 6.64
N ARG A 39 -5.87 -6.80 5.31
CA ARG A 39 -6.53 -7.91 4.63
C ARG A 39 -5.85 -9.25 4.88
N LEU A 40 -4.53 -9.25 5.04
CA LEU A 40 -3.69 -10.41 5.30
C LEU A 40 -3.59 -10.76 6.80
N GLU A 41 -3.99 -9.84 7.69
CA GLU A 41 -3.91 -10.04 9.13
C GLU A 41 -4.65 -11.31 9.55
N GLY A 42 -3.91 -12.23 10.18
CA GLY A 42 -4.46 -13.50 10.67
C GLY A 42 -4.87 -14.48 9.57
N GLN A 43 -4.55 -14.22 8.30
CA GLN A 43 -4.77 -15.14 7.19
C GLN A 43 -3.53 -15.98 6.92
N THR A 44 -3.77 -17.23 6.53
CA THR A 44 -2.75 -18.12 5.98
C THR A 44 -2.95 -18.29 4.47
N LEU A 45 -1.88 -18.67 3.77
CA LEU A 45 -1.98 -18.99 2.34
C LEU A 45 -2.93 -20.17 2.09
N GLU A 46 -2.92 -21.19 2.96
CA GLU A 46 -3.80 -22.36 2.87
C GLU A 46 -5.29 -21.97 2.96
N GLU A 47 -5.66 -21.04 3.85
CA GLU A 47 -7.03 -20.54 3.95
C GLU A 47 -7.47 -19.77 2.71
N LEU A 48 -6.56 -19.01 2.10
CA LEU A 48 -6.82 -18.28 0.85
C LEU A 48 -6.98 -19.24 -0.33
N GLU A 49 -6.11 -20.24 -0.45
CA GLU A 49 -6.18 -21.29 -1.46
C GLU A 49 -7.45 -22.13 -1.33
N ALA A 50 -7.87 -22.43 -0.09
CA ALA A 50 -9.13 -23.13 0.16
C ALA A 50 -10.36 -22.30 -0.25
N ALA A 51 -10.30 -20.98 -0.09
CA ALA A 51 -11.38 -20.07 -0.47
C ALA A 51 -11.45 -19.81 -1.98
N ASN A 52 -10.29 -19.66 -2.64
CA ASN A 52 -10.18 -19.50 -4.09
C ASN A 52 -8.89 -20.15 -4.62
N PRO A 53 -8.94 -21.41 -5.09
CA PRO A 53 -7.75 -22.15 -5.49
C PRO A 53 -7.17 -21.67 -6.83
N GLU A 54 -7.98 -21.02 -7.68
CA GLU A 54 -7.50 -20.49 -8.96
C GLU A 54 -6.75 -19.17 -8.77
N GLU A 55 -7.22 -18.30 -7.87
CA GLU A 55 -6.64 -16.99 -7.61
C GLU A 55 -6.72 -16.61 -6.12
N PRO A 56 -5.91 -17.22 -5.23
CA PRO A 56 -5.99 -17.00 -3.78
C PRO A 56 -5.71 -15.55 -3.37
N LEU A 57 -4.93 -14.83 -4.19
CA LEU A 57 -4.50 -13.45 -3.94
C LEU A 57 -5.27 -12.41 -4.76
N ALA A 58 -6.27 -12.79 -5.56
CA ALA A 58 -7.07 -11.83 -6.34
C ALA A 58 -7.62 -10.64 -5.53
N PRO A 59 -8.07 -10.80 -4.26
CA PRO A 59 -8.48 -9.66 -3.44
C PRO A 59 -7.34 -8.67 -3.15
N ILE A 60 -6.10 -9.14 -3.04
CA ILE A 60 -4.90 -8.32 -2.86
C ILE A 60 -4.55 -7.62 -4.16
N ASP A 61 -4.57 -8.33 -5.29
CA ASP A 61 -4.28 -7.76 -6.61
C ASP A 61 -5.22 -6.60 -6.95
N TYR A 62 -6.51 -6.73 -6.61
CA TYR A 62 -7.50 -5.67 -6.77
C TYR A 62 -7.19 -4.42 -5.92
N LEU A 63 -6.62 -4.59 -4.73
CA LEU A 63 -6.20 -3.46 -3.89
C LEU A 63 -4.94 -2.79 -4.46
N MET A 64 -3.99 -3.58 -4.96
CA MET A 64 -2.67 -3.12 -5.40
C MET A 64 -2.73 -2.16 -6.60
N ARG A 65 -3.71 -2.32 -7.50
CA ARG A 65 -3.98 -1.40 -8.63
C ARG A 65 -2.70 -1.00 -9.39
N VAL A 66 -1.80 -1.95 -9.61
CA VAL A 66 -0.43 -1.72 -10.09
C VAL A 66 -0.40 -0.86 -11.36
N GLU A 67 -1.25 -1.18 -12.34
CA GLU A 67 -1.34 -0.44 -13.60
C GLU A 67 -1.67 1.05 -13.40
N GLU A 68 -2.53 1.37 -12.43
CA GLU A 68 -2.94 2.74 -12.17
C GLU A 68 -1.84 3.56 -11.51
N PHE A 69 -1.06 2.94 -10.61
CA PHE A 69 0.14 3.55 -10.04
C PHE A 69 1.19 3.80 -11.12
N ASP A 70 1.46 2.82 -11.98
CA ASP A 70 2.44 2.95 -13.05
C ASP A 70 2.06 4.03 -14.07
N ASN A 71 0.79 4.07 -14.47
CA ASN A 71 0.26 5.09 -15.36
C ASN A 71 0.36 6.49 -14.74
N GLN A 72 -0.01 6.64 -13.46
CA GLN A 72 0.08 7.94 -12.80
C GLN A 72 1.53 8.38 -12.59
N ALA A 73 2.41 7.47 -12.15
CA ALA A 73 3.84 7.76 -12.01
C ALA A 73 4.42 8.28 -13.33
N THR A 74 4.05 7.65 -14.44
CA THR A 74 4.46 8.08 -15.78
C THR A 74 3.90 9.45 -16.14
N ALA A 75 2.61 9.70 -15.89
CA ALA A 75 1.96 10.98 -16.19
C ALA A 75 2.56 12.16 -15.37
N LEU A 76 2.95 11.89 -14.13
CA LEU A 76 3.58 12.86 -13.22
C LEU A 76 5.10 13.00 -13.44
N GLY A 77 5.71 12.14 -14.26
CA GLY A 77 7.16 12.14 -14.50
C GLY A 77 7.98 11.65 -13.30
N CYS A 78 7.41 10.81 -12.45
CA CYS A 78 8.06 10.29 -11.25
C CYS A 78 9.13 9.24 -11.59
N GLY A 79 10.38 9.51 -11.18
CA GLY A 79 11.47 8.54 -11.34
C GLY A 79 11.36 7.38 -10.35
N LYS A 80 11.75 6.17 -10.78
CA LYS A 80 11.73 4.97 -9.92
C LYS A 80 12.54 5.14 -8.63
N ASP A 81 13.73 5.73 -8.72
CA ASP A 81 14.56 5.99 -7.53
C ASP A 81 13.95 7.03 -6.59
N GLN A 82 13.29 8.06 -7.13
CA GLN A 82 12.59 9.06 -6.33
C GLN A 82 11.44 8.42 -5.56
N LEU A 83 10.61 7.63 -6.24
CA LEU A 83 9.48 6.92 -5.62
C LEU A 83 9.98 5.96 -4.54
N ARG A 84 11.03 5.19 -4.82
CA ARG A 84 11.65 4.27 -3.87
C ARG A 84 12.13 4.99 -2.61
N LEU A 85 12.94 6.05 -2.75
CA LEU A 85 13.48 6.79 -1.61
C LEU A 85 12.37 7.43 -0.75
N GLN A 86 11.33 7.98 -1.39
CA GLN A 86 10.17 8.53 -0.69
C GLN A 86 9.39 7.43 0.05
N ALA A 87 9.15 6.29 -0.61
CA ALA A 87 8.48 5.15 0.00
C ALA A 87 9.26 4.64 1.21
N CYS A 88 10.58 4.45 1.10
CA CYS A 88 11.46 4.04 2.21
C CYS A 88 11.30 4.90 3.46
N SER A 89 11.17 6.21 3.30
CA SER A 89 10.89 7.10 4.42
C SER A 89 9.45 7.01 4.93
N MET A 90 8.48 6.84 4.03
CA MET A 90 7.06 6.90 4.36
C MET A 90 6.51 5.60 4.94
N TYR A 91 7.03 4.43 4.57
CA TYR A 91 6.47 3.13 4.98
C TYR A 91 7.31 2.46 6.07
N VAL A 92 8.22 3.20 6.71
CA VAL A 92 9.13 2.68 7.75
C VAL A 92 8.40 2.00 8.92
N ASP A 93 7.15 2.38 9.18
CA ASP A 93 6.31 1.82 10.24
C ASP A 93 5.42 0.65 9.77
N LEU A 94 5.43 0.28 8.49
CA LEU A 94 4.63 -0.85 7.99
C LEU A 94 5.14 -2.20 8.49
N GLU A 95 6.44 -2.34 8.76
CA GLU A 95 6.99 -3.57 9.34
C GLU A 95 6.30 -3.93 10.67
N ILE A 96 5.99 -2.92 11.49
CA ILE A 96 5.28 -3.10 12.77
C ILE A 96 3.83 -3.55 12.54
N LYS A 97 3.24 -3.20 11.39
CA LYS A 97 1.86 -3.56 11.01
C LYS A 97 1.75 -4.93 10.35
N ALA A 98 2.85 -5.50 9.86
CA ALA A 98 2.85 -6.82 9.21
C ALA A 98 2.75 -7.96 10.25
N SER A 99 1.50 -8.31 10.57
CA SER A 99 1.18 -9.40 11.48
C SER A 99 0.96 -10.71 10.73
N GLY A 100 1.80 -11.70 11.01
CA GLY A 100 1.75 -13.05 10.41
C GLY A 100 2.64 -13.20 9.17
N ASP A 101 2.99 -14.45 8.86
CA ASP A 101 3.98 -14.80 7.83
C ASP A 101 3.62 -14.22 6.46
N LEU A 102 2.34 -14.30 6.05
CA LEU A 102 1.91 -13.83 4.74
C LEU A 102 2.00 -12.31 4.59
N ALA A 103 1.73 -11.55 5.65
CA ALA A 103 1.89 -10.09 5.64
C ALA A 103 3.37 -9.68 5.63
N GLN A 104 4.24 -10.45 6.29
CA GLN A 104 5.69 -10.24 6.27
C GLN A 104 6.27 -10.56 4.90
N ASP A 105 5.86 -11.68 4.29
CA ASP A 105 6.26 -12.07 2.94
C ASP A 105 5.85 -11.02 1.91
N PHE A 106 4.65 -10.43 2.07
CA PHE A 106 4.20 -9.32 1.22
C PHE A 106 5.12 -8.09 1.29
N LEU A 107 5.60 -7.71 2.49
CA LEU A 107 6.50 -6.55 2.64
C LEU A 107 7.96 -6.84 2.34
N ALA A 108 8.41 -8.10 2.35
CA ALA A 108 9.82 -8.44 2.24
C ALA A 108 10.52 -7.80 1.02
N PRO A 109 9.96 -7.85 -0.21
CA PRO A 109 10.59 -7.21 -1.38
C PRO A 109 10.71 -5.69 -1.24
N TYR A 110 9.78 -5.06 -0.52
CA TYR A 110 9.79 -3.64 -0.26
C TYR A 110 10.90 -3.27 0.73
N LEU A 111 11.02 -4.00 1.84
CA LEU A 111 12.06 -3.78 2.84
C LEU A 111 13.46 -4.00 2.26
N GLU A 112 13.62 -5.00 1.38
CA GLU A 112 14.87 -5.24 0.66
C GLU A 112 15.27 -4.06 -0.23
N ALA A 113 14.31 -3.41 -0.90
CA ALA A 113 14.57 -2.25 -1.76
C ALA A 113 14.99 -0.97 -1.01
N CYS A 114 14.81 -0.96 0.32
CA CYS A 114 15.15 0.16 1.20
C CYS A 114 16.47 0.01 1.94
N ASN A 115 17.08 -1.17 1.91
CA ASN A 115 18.41 -1.44 2.44
C ASN A 115 19.52 -1.05 1.45
#